data_AF-A0A1H1N623-F1
#
_entry.id   AF-A0A1H1N623-F1
#
_cell.length_a   1.000
_cell.length_b   1.000
_cell.length_c   1.000
_cell.angle_alpha   90.00
_cell.angle_beta   90.00
_cell.angle_gamma   90.00
#
_symmetry.space_group_name_H-M   'P 1'
#
loop_
_entity.id
_entity.type
_entity.pdbx_description
1 polymer ?
#
loop_
_entity_poly.entity_id
_entity_poly.type
_entity_poly.pdbx_seq_one_letter_code
_entity_poly.pdbx_strand_id
1 'polypeptide(L)'
;MKCFNHTTDDAIGICKICAKALCMPCTTDTGSGLVCSQSCAAELADLDEIMRKNKVLLGVGSERKSIPTGLLMFFFFGVMFTGFGLYFALVKGRDDYFLVLMGLGFLVIGGIGWWRNRKINISC
;
A
#
# COMPACT_ATOMS: atom_id res chain seq x y z
N MET A 1 -7.15 32.88 19.95
CA MET A 1 -6.36 33.05 18.70
C MET A 1 -7.27 33.75 17.70
N LYS A 2 -6.78 34.75 16.95
CA LYS A 2 -7.62 35.53 16.03
C LYS A 2 -7.62 34.95 14.62
N CYS A 3 -8.66 35.21 13.84
CA CYS A 3 -8.70 34.84 12.43
C CYS A 3 -7.63 35.62 11.65
N PHE A 4 -7.02 34.98 10.64
CA PHE A 4 -6.03 35.59 9.76
C PHE A 4 -6.63 36.74 8.92
N ASN A 5 -7.90 36.61 8.52
CA ASN A 5 -8.59 37.63 7.72
C ASN A 5 -9.35 38.66 8.57
N HIS A 6 -9.87 38.25 9.73
CA HIS A 6 -10.60 39.12 10.65
C HIS A 6 -9.90 39.14 12.01
N THR A 7 -9.18 40.22 12.28
CA THR A 7 -8.48 40.41 13.56
C THR A 7 -9.43 40.64 14.74
N THR A 8 -10.69 40.98 14.47
CA THR A 8 -11.75 41.14 15.47
C THR A 8 -12.28 39.79 15.97
N ASP A 9 -12.40 38.81 15.07
CA ASP A 9 -13.09 37.56 15.34
C ASP A 9 -12.15 36.46 15.85
N ASP A 10 -12.65 35.64 16.75
CA ASP A 10 -11.92 34.48 17.24
C ASP A 10 -11.93 33.34 16.22
N ALA A 11 -10.78 32.69 16.09
CA ALA A 11 -10.63 31.54 15.21
C ALA A 11 -11.24 30.29 15.84
N ILE A 12 -12.02 29.55 15.06
CA ILE A 12 -12.64 28.27 15.47
C ILE A 12 -11.79 27.07 15.06
N GLY A 13 -10.83 27.26 14.15
CA GLY A 13 -9.98 26.20 13.66
C GLY A 13 -8.89 26.71 12.73
N ILE A 14 -8.15 25.77 12.17
CA ILE A 14 -6.99 26.03 11.31
C ILE A 14 -7.23 25.37 9.95
N CYS A 15 -6.91 26.08 8.87
CA CYS A 15 -6.92 25.50 7.52
C CYS A 15 -5.96 24.32 7.43
N LYS A 16 -6.44 23.15 6.98
CA LYS A 16 -5.62 21.93 6.87
C LYS A 16 -4.46 22.06 5.85
N ILE A 17 -4.57 22.97 4.89
CA ILE A 17 -3.58 23.18 3.83
C ILE A 17 -2.59 24.29 4.17
N CYS A 18 -3.07 25.51 4.41
CA CYS A 18 -2.20 26.67 4.61
C CYS A 18 -1.87 26.96 6.09
N ALA A 19 -2.39 26.16 7.02
CA ALA A 19 -2.18 26.29 8.47
C ALA A 19 -2.56 27.66 9.07
N LYS A 20 -3.41 28.44 8.40
CA LYS A 20 -3.92 29.72 8.91
C LYS A 20 -5.14 29.54 9.81
N ALA A 21 -5.23 30.34 10.87
CA ALA A 21 -6.39 30.34 11.77
C ALA A 21 -7.60 31.04 11.11
N LEU A 22 -8.78 30.42 11.18
CA LEU A 22 -10.00 30.89 10.51
C LEU A 22 -11.17 31.02 11.49
N CYS A 23 -11.95 32.08 11.34
CA CYS A 23 -13.27 32.22 11.97
C CYS A 23 -14.36 31.50 11.15
N MET A 24 -15.54 31.33 11.75
CA MET A 24 -16.69 30.65 11.13
C MET A 24 -17.07 31.14 9.72
N PRO A 25 -17.12 32.46 9.42
CA PRO A 25 -17.46 32.92 8.06
C PRO A 25 -16.34 32.72 7.02
N CYS A 26 -15.09 32.57 7.46
CA CYS A 26 -13.94 32.40 6.57
C CYS A 26 -13.57 30.94 6.33
N THR A 27 -14.32 30.01 6.91
CA THR A 27 -14.05 28.59 6.76
C THR A 27 -15.17 27.87 6.04
N THR A 28 -14.79 26.92 5.20
CA THR A 28 -15.69 25.93 4.62
C THR A 28 -15.30 24.57 5.17
N ASP A 29 -16.29 23.83 5.67
CA ASP A 29 -16.10 22.45 6.10
C ASP A 29 -16.28 21.51 4.91
N THR A 30 -15.27 20.68 4.67
CA THR A 30 -15.26 19.67 3.60
C THR A 30 -15.50 18.25 4.13
N GLY A 31 -15.72 18.10 5.44
CA GLY A 31 -15.81 16.81 6.14
C GLY A 31 -14.44 16.18 6.46
N SER A 32 -13.44 16.37 5.59
CA SER A 32 -12.05 15.96 5.81
C SER A 32 -11.21 16.99 6.57
N GLY A 33 -11.75 18.18 6.78
CA GLY A 33 -11.11 19.31 7.45
C GLY A 33 -11.65 20.67 7.02
N LEU A 34 -11.18 21.71 7.71
CA LEU A 34 -11.51 23.10 7.46
C LEU A 34 -10.57 23.70 6.40
N VAL A 35 -11.11 24.50 5.48
CA VAL A 35 -10.36 25.21 4.44
C VAL A 35 -10.73 26.69 4.36
N CYS A 36 -9.80 27.52 3.89
CA CYS A 36 -9.97 28.99 3.79
C CYS A 36 -10.45 29.50 2.42
N SER A 37 -10.24 28.72 1.35
CA SER A 37 -10.48 29.14 -0.03
C SER A 37 -10.74 27.93 -0.93
N GLN A 38 -11.32 28.17 -2.11
CA GLN A 38 -11.54 27.12 -3.11
C GLN A 38 -10.21 26.49 -3.60
N SER A 39 -9.12 27.25 -3.65
CA SER A 39 -7.79 26.69 -3.98
C SER A 39 -7.33 25.66 -2.95
N CYS A 40 -7.46 25.97 -1.67
CA CYS A 40 -7.16 25.02 -0.60
C CYS A 40 -8.15 23.85 -0.56
N ALA A 41 -9.39 24.04 -0.98
CA ALA A 41 -10.36 22.94 -1.10
C ALA A 41 -9.96 21.95 -2.20
N ALA A 42 -9.50 22.44 -3.36
CA ALA A 42 -9.02 21.61 -4.45
C ALA A 42 -7.76 20.82 -4.05
N GLU A 43 -6.79 21.48 -3.41
CA GLU A 43 -5.56 20.83 -2.95
C GLU A 43 -5.84 19.77 -1.85
N LEU A 44 -6.81 20.04 -0.97
CA LEU A 44 -7.25 19.06 0.02
C LEU A 44 -7.92 17.85 -0.63
N ALA A 45 -8.72 18.04 -1.68
CA ALA A 45 -9.34 16.95 -2.41
C ALA A 45 -8.30 16.05 -3.08
N ASP A 46 -7.25 16.64 -3.68
CA ASP A 46 -6.13 15.90 -4.27
C ASP A 46 -5.35 15.11 -3.21
N LEU A 47 -5.06 15.73 -2.06
CA LEU A 47 -4.40 15.06 -0.94
C LEU A 47 -5.25 13.91 -0.38
N ASP A 48 -6.56 14.08 -0.25
CA ASP A 48 -7.46 13.03 0.22
C ASP A 48 -7.53 11.87 -0.77
N GLU A 49 -7.49 12.14 -2.08
CA GLU A 49 -7.41 11.09 -3.12
C GLU A 49 -6.10 10.31 -3.04
N ILE A 50 -4.97 11.01 -2.88
CA ILE A 50 -3.65 10.38 -2.69
C ILE A 50 -3.64 9.53 -1.42
N MET A 51 -4.15 10.06 -0.30
CA MET A 51 -4.23 9.31 0.95
C MET A 51 -5.13 8.08 0.82
N ARG A 52 -6.25 8.19 0.10
CA ARG A 52 -7.15 7.04 -0.14
C ARG A 52 -6.45 5.94 -0.92
N LYS A 53 -5.74 6.30 -2.00
CA LYS A 53 -4.93 5.34 -2.78
C LYS A 53 -3.80 4.74 -1.95
N ASN A 54 -3.10 5.55 -1.17
CA ASN A 54 -2.02 5.09 -0.31
C ASN A 54 -2.51 4.15 0.80
N LYS A 55 -3.68 4.39 1.39
CA LYS A 55 -4.29 3.45 2.36
C LYS A 55 -4.53 2.08 1.74
N VAL A 56 -4.97 2.04 0.48
CA VAL A 56 -5.16 0.77 -0.25
C VAL A 56 -3.82 0.11 -0.57
N LEU A 57 -2.84 0.87 -1.07
CA LEU A 57 -1.51 0.35 -1.43
C LEU A 57 -0.73 -0.17 -0.21
N LEU A 58 -0.82 0.52 0.93
CA LEU A 58 -0.13 0.17 2.16
C LEU A 58 -0.94 -0.80 3.06
N GLY A 59 -2.14 -1.20 2.62
CA GLY A 59 -3.02 -2.09 3.40
C GLY A 59 -3.53 -1.50 4.73
N VAL A 60 -3.36 -0.19 4.97
CA VAL A 60 -3.72 0.45 6.23
C VAL A 60 -5.24 0.58 6.32
N GLY A 61 -5.85 -0.28 7.15
CA GLY A 61 -7.29 -0.27 7.43
C GLY A 61 -8.14 -1.16 6.52
N SER A 62 -7.53 -1.97 5.65
CA SER A 62 -8.26 -2.99 4.91
C SER A 62 -7.80 -4.38 5.35
N GLU A 63 -8.71 -5.19 5.91
CA GLU A 63 -8.53 -6.64 6.11
C GLU A 63 -8.45 -7.42 4.79
N ARG A 64 -8.14 -6.76 3.67
CA ARG A 64 -8.09 -7.41 2.38
C ARG A 64 -6.73 -8.08 2.27
N LYS A 65 -6.73 -9.37 2.60
CA LYS A 65 -5.68 -10.36 2.44
C LYS A 65 -5.34 -10.55 0.95
N SER A 66 -4.81 -9.52 0.29
CA SER A 66 -4.23 -9.68 -1.04
C SER A 66 -2.89 -10.38 -0.89
N ILE A 67 -2.81 -11.60 -1.41
CA ILE A 67 -1.55 -12.31 -1.53
C ILE A 67 -0.66 -11.46 -2.45
N PRO A 68 0.54 -11.03 -2.02
CA PRO A 68 1.39 -10.19 -2.85
C PRO A 68 1.72 -10.92 -4.15
N THR A 69 1.52 -10.26 -5.28
CA THR A 69 1.66 -10.84 -6.63
C THR A 69 3.03 -11.50 -6.83
N GLY A 70 4.08 -10.95 -6.21
CA GLY A 70 5.43 -11.52 -6.23
C GLY A 70 5.49 -12.93 -5.64
N LEU A 71 4.74 -13.21 -4.58
CA LEU A 71 4.71 -14.54 -3.94
C LEU A 71 4.11 -15.60 -4.86
N LEU A 72 3.06 -15.24 -5.58
CA LEU A 72 2.41 -16.13 -6.54
C LEU A 72 3.32 -16.45 -7.73
N MET A 73 4.08 -15.46 -8.21
CA MET A 73 5.08 -15.66 -9.25
C MET A 73 6.20 -16.61 -8.81
N PHE A 74 6.75 -16.44 -7.60
CA PHE A 74 7.79 -17.34 -7.08
C PHE A 74 7.30 -18.78 -6.93
N PHE A 75 6.06 -18.98 -6.47
CA PHE A 75 5.45 -20.31 -6.41
C PHE A 75 5.27 -20.93 -7.80
N PHE A 76 4.77 -20.17 -8.77
CA PHE A 76 4.57 -20.65 -10.13
C PHE A 76 5.89 -21.10 -10.78
N PHE A 77 6.93 -20.26 -10.72
CA PHE A 77 8.24 -20.62 -11.25
C PHE A 77 8.90 -21.77 -10.48
N GLY A 78 8.77 -21.80 -9.16
CA GLY A 78 9.29 -22.89 -8.32
C GLY A 78 8.69 -24.25 -8.68
N VAL A 79 7.37 -24.33 -8.87
CA VAL A 79 6.68 -25.57 -9.29
C VAL A 79 7.06 -25.95 -10.72
N MET A 80 7.09 -24.99 -11.64
CA MET A 80 7.42 -25.23 -13.04
C MET A 80 8.83 -25.80 -13.21
N PHE A 81 9.85 -25.19 -12.61
CA PHE A 81 11.24 -25.64 -12.73
C PHE A 81 11.51 -26.95 -12.00
N THR A 82 10.92 -27.15 -10.82
CA THR A 82 11.04 -28.41 -10.08
C THR A 82 10.38 -29.56 -10.83
N GLY A 83 9.17 -29.35 -11.37
CA GLY A 83 8.45 -30.36 -12.16
C GLY A 83 9.17 -30.74 -13.44
N PHE A 84 9.72 -29.75 -14.16
CA PHE A 84 10.48 -30.00 -15.39
C PHE A 84 11.80 -30.73 -15.11
N GLY A 85 12.51 -30.36 -14.03
CA GLY A 85 13.74 -31.05 -13.61
C GLY A 85 13.50 -32.51 -13.23
N LEU A 86 12.43 -32.80 -12.48
CA LEU A 86 12.01 -34.17 -12.15
C LEU A 86 11.60 -34.98 -13.40
N TYR A 87 10.91 -34.36 -14.35
CA TYR A 87 10.53 -35.01 -15.60
C TYR A 87 11.75 -35.45 -16.43
N PHE A 88 12.75 -34.58 -16.55
CA PHE A 88 14.00 -34.91 -17.26
C PHE A 88 14.81 -36.00 -16.55
N ALA A 89 14.89 -35.94 -15.22
CA ALA A 89 15.56 -36.95 -14.42
C ALA A 89 14.91 -38.34 -14.56
N LEU A 90 13.57 -38.43 -14.44
CA LEU A 90 12.85 -39.71 -14.45
C LEU A 90 12.69 -40.33 -15.84
N VAL A 91 12.52 -39.53 -16.90
CA VAL A 91 12.22 -40.04 -18.25
C VAL A 91 13.46 -40.17 -19.12
N LYS A 92 14.43 -39.26 -19.00
CA LYS A 92 15.66 -39.27 -19.83
C LYS A 92 16.89 -39.80 -19.12
N GLY A 93 16.83 -40.07 -17.80
CA GLY A 93 17.97 -40.55 -17.02
C GLY A 93 19.15 -39.57 -17.04
N ARG A 94 18.88 -38.27 -17.25
CA ARG A 94 19.87 -37.20 -17.23
C ARG A 94 19.68 -36.40 -15.96
N ASP A 95 20.70 -36.38 -15.13
CA ASP A 95 20.62 -35.74 -13.83
C ASP A 95 20.89 -34.24 -13.93
N ASP A 96 19.85 -33.48 -14.31
CA ASP A 96 19.88 -32.02 -14.27
C ASP A 96 19.66 -31.51 -12.83
N TYR A 97 20.53 -31.91 -11.90
CA TYR A 97 20.49 -31.55 -10.47
C TYR A 97 20.42 -30.03 -10.25
N PHE A 98 21.03 -29.26 -11.15
CA PHE A 98 21.03 -27.79 -11.12
C PHE A 98 19.62 -27.19 -11.20
N LEU A 99 18.77 -27.71 -12.09
CA LEU A 99 17.43 -27.16 -12.33
C LEU A 99 16.49 -27.45 -11.14
N VAL A 100 16.63 -28.63 -10.55
CA VAL A 100 15.89 -29.05 -9.35
C VAL A 100 16.29 -28.20 -8.15
N LEU A 101 17.59 -27.96 -7.95
CA LEU A 101 18.10 -27.17 -6.82
C LEU A 101 17.63 -25.70 -6.89
N MET A 102 17.61 -25.11 -8.09
CA MET A 102 17.06 -23.77 -8.32
C MET A 102 15.55 -23.70 -8.07
N GLY A 103 14.77 -24.68 -8.57
CA GLY A 103 13.33 -24.75 -8.31
C GLY A 103 12.97 -24.86 -6.83
N LEU A 104 13.74 -25.69 -6.10
CA LEU A 104 13.58 -25.88 -4.65
C LEU A 104 13.93 -24.59 -3.88
N GLY A 105 14.96 -23.85 -4.31
CA GLY A 105 15.29 -22.54 -3.78
C GLY A 105 14.14 -21.54 -3.89
N PHE A 106 13.49 -21.45 -5.05
CA PHE A 106 12.33 -20.59 -5.25
C PHE A 106 11.11 -21.01 -4.39
N LEU A 107 10.89 -22.32 -4.21
CA LEU A 107 9.82 -22.83 -3.34
C LEU A 107 10.07 -22.52 -1.86
N VAL A 108 11.33 -22.58 -1.40
CA VAL A 108 11.69 -22.23 -0.02
C VAL A 108 11.51 -20.73 0.24
N ILE A 109 11.97 -19.88 -0.68
CA ILE A 109 11.79 -18.42 -0.59
C ILE A 109 10.29 -18.07 -0.65
N GLY A 110 9.53 -18.72 -1.53
CA GLY A 110 8.07 -18.63 -1.59
C GLY A 110 7.41 -19.09 -0.29
N GLY A 111 7.83 -20.20 0.30
CA GLY A 111 7.30 -20.70 1.57
C GLY A 111 7.59 -19.76 2.75
N ILE A 112 8.80 -19.22 2.82
CA ILE A 112 9.20 -18.21 3.82
C ILE A 112 8.40 -16.92 3.63
N GLY A 113 8.24 -16.46 2.39
CA GLY A 113 7.42 -15.30 2.05
C GLY A 113 5.96 -15.49 2.46
N TRP A 114 5.38 -16.66 2.21
CA TRP A 114 4.04 -17.02 2.64
C TRP A 114 3.94 -17.01 4.17
N TRP A 115 4.89 -17.64 4.85
CA TRP A 115 4.85 -17.76 6.31
C TRP A 115 5.03 -16.41 7.00
N ARG A 116 5.91 -15.55 6.47
CA ARG A 116 6.10 -14.17 6.93
C ARG A 116 4.85 -13.33 6.64
N ASN A 117 4.29 -13.40 5.44
CA ASN A 117 3.05 -12.68 5.11
C ASN A 117 1.85 -13.12 5.97
N ARG A 118 1.87 -14.37 6.47
CA ARG A 118 0.85 -14.87 7.40
C ARG A 118 1.06 -14.41 8.84
N LYS A 119 2.30 -14.11 9.24
CA LYS A 119 2.66 -13.66 10.61
C LYS A 119 2.66 -12.14 10.76
N ILE A 120 3.02 -11.44 9.70
CA ILE A 120 3.06 -9.98 9.66
C ILE A 120 1.93 -9.59 8.72
N ASN A 121 0.82 -9.12 9.29
CA ASN A 121 -0.39 -8.68 8.59
C ASN A 121 -0.14 -7.37 7.82
N ILE A 122 1.00 -7.29 7.12
CA ILE A 122 1.44 -6.13 6.36
C ILE A 122 1.42 -6.57 4.91
N SER A 123 0.28 -6.28 4.29
CA SER A 123 0.08 -6.27 2.87
C SER A 123 1.02 -5.22 2.27
N CYS A 124 2.19 -5.65 1.81
CA CYS A 124 3.01 -4.92 0.83
C CYS A 124 3.12 -5.79 -0.42
#